data_AF-A0A397JQE3-F1
#
_entry.id   AF-A0A397JQE3-F1
#
_cell.length_a   1.000
_cell.length_b   1.000
_cell.length_c   1.000
_cell.angle_alpha   90.00
_cell.angle_beta   90.00
_cell.angle_gamma   90.00
#
_symmetry.space_group_name_H-M   'P 1'
#
loop_
_entity.id
_entity.type
_entity.pdbx_description
1 polymer ?
#
loop_
_entity_poly.entity_id
_entity_poly.type
_entity_poly.pdbx_seq_one_letter_code
_entity_poly.pdbx_strand_id
1 'polypeptide(L)'
;MKSRQQRFHPRTTSYSLTNNSHEFQLILQRSKDGFTTRTFWDICDGLANTIVFIEVKGKDKILGGFNPSARDRTKVRDMKTKNSFIFSFKDDNFQILILIKVQNQNYPWYLF
;
A
#
# COMPACT_ATOMS: atom_id res chain seq x y z
N MET A 1 -19.92 27.14 -0.18
CA MET A 1 -20.28 25.85 -0.81
C MET A 1 -19.95 24.72 0.18
N LYS A 2 -20.95 23.94 0.62
CA LYS A 2 -20.75 22.81 1.54
C LYS A 2 -20.29 21.60 0.74
N SER A 3 -19.08 21.10 0.99
CA SER A 3 -18.53 19.91 0.34
C SER A 3 -19.33 18.67 0.75
N ARG A 4 -19.91 17.96 -0.22
CA ARG A 4 -20.55 16.65 -0.01
C ARG A 4 -19.48 15.63 0.36
N GLN A 5 -19.49 15.14 1.58
CA GLN A 5 -18.77 13.91 1.92
C GLN A 5 -19.55 12.73 1.33
N GLN A 6 -19.01 12.08 0.31
CA GLN A 6 -19.52 10.79 -0.13
C GLN A 6 -19.12 9.75 0.91
N ARG A 7 -20.10 9.25 1.67
CA ARG A 7 -19.90 8.10 2.56
C ARG A 7 -19.63 6.88 1.68
N PHE A 8 -18.43 6.30 1.83
CA PHE A 8 -18.10 5.02 1.23
C PHE A 8 -18.83 3.93 2.03
N HIS A 9 -19.70 3.17 1.37
CA HIS A 9 -20.30 1.95 1.94
C HIS A 9 -19.44 0.76 1.48
N PRO A 10 -18.64 0.14 2.37
CA PRO A 10 -17.80 -0.99 1.99
C PRO A 10 -18.72 -2.16 1.62
N ARG A 11 -18.72 -2.57 0.36
CA ARG A 11 -19.22 -3.90 0.00
C ARG A 11 -18.20 -4.91 0.48
N THR A 12 -18.51 -5.65 1.53
CA THR A 12 -17.71 -6.78 1.99
C THR A 12 -18.00 -7.99 1.10
N THR A 13 -17.22 -8.16 0.03
CA THR A 13 -17.11 -9.45 -0.65
C THR A 13 -16.22 -10.36 0.19
N SER A 14 -16.79 -11.43 0.73
CA SER A 14 -16.06 -12.52 1.37
C SER A 14 -15.19 -13.23 0.34
N TYR A 15 -13.88 -13.04 0.39
CA TYR A 15 -12.94 -13.86 -0.37
C TYR A 15 -12.62 -15.11 0.44
N SER A 16 -12.90 -16.29 -0.12
CA SER A 16 -12.48 -17.55 0.47
C SER A 16 -10.97 -17.71 0.32
N LEU A 17 -10.25 -17.99 1.41
CA LEU A 17 -8.81 -18.26 1.41
C LEU A 17 -8.41 -19.40 0.44
N THR A 18 -9.35 -20.29 0.11
CA THR A 18 -9.13 -21.47 -0.74
C THR A 18 -9.22 -21.21 -2.24
N ASN A 19 -9.58 -20.00 -2.69
CA ASN A 19 -9.79 -19.70 -4.12
C ASN A 19 -9.02 -18.46 -4.60
N ASN A 20 -7.84 -18.23 -4.02
CA ASN A 20 -7.00 -17.10 -4.36
C ASN A 20 -6.06 -17.49 -5.51
N SER A 21 -6.25 -16.91 -6.69
CA SER A 21 -5.39 -17.10 -7.87
C SER A 21 -4.02 -16.39 -7.78
N HIS A 22 -3.63 -15.94 -6.58
CA HIS A 22 -2.49 -15.06 -6.38
C HIS A 22 -1.62 -15.56 -5.23
N GLU A 23 -0.35 -15.75 -5.53
CA GLU A 23 0.69 -16.09 -4.56
C GLU A 23 1.36 -14.79 -4.07
N PHE A 24 1.59 -14.69 -2.76
CA PHE A 24 2.31 -13.56 -2.16
C PHE A 24 3.65 -14.04 -1.65
N GLN A 25 4.72 -13.38 -2.11
CA GLN A 25 6.07 -13.60 -1.62
C GLN A 25 6.49 -12.43 -0.72
N LEU A 26 7.04 -12.74 0.45
CA LEU A 26 7.67 -11.74 1.30
C LEU A 26 8.97 -11.28 0.64
N ILE A 27 9.03 -9.99 0.28
CA ILE A 27 10.18 -9.38 -0.40
C ILE A 27 11.14 -8.72 0.59
N LEU A 28 10.60 -7.94 1.53
CA LEU A 28 11.37 -7.13 2.47
C LEU A 28 10.69 -7.15 3.84
N GLN A 29 11.45 -7.43 4.89
CA GLN A 29 11.02 -7.36 6.28
C GLN A 29 12.02 -6.60 7.13
N ARG A 30 11.56 -5.50 7.75
CA ARG A 30 12.38 -4.61 8.58
C ARG A 30 13.26 -5.33 9.60
N SER A 31 12.71 -6.36 10.28
CA SER A 31 13.42 -7.10 11.32
C SER A 31 14.50 -8.05 10.77
N LYS A 32 14.42 -8.45 9.50
CA LYS A 32 15.38 -9.36 8.86
C LYS A 32 16.42 -8.59 8.04
N ASP A 33 15.96 -7.59 7.28
CA ASP A 33 16.78 -6.94 6.25
C ASP A 33 17.30 -5.56 6.67
N GLY A 34 16.77 -5.01 7.77
CA GLY A 34 17.06 -3.65 8.23
C GLY A 34 16.12 -2.61 7.64
N PHE A 35 16.34 -1.34 8.01
CA PHE A 35 15.46 -0.21 7.66
C PHE A 35 16.25 0.98 7.13
N THR A 36 16.96 0.78 6.01
CA THR A 36 17.64 1.88 5.33
C THR A 36 17.05 2.07 3.94
N THR A 37 17.09 3.30 3.43
CA THR A 37 16.70 3.62 2.06
C THR A 37 17.51 2.82 1.04
N ARG A 38 18.80 2.58 1.31
CA ARG A 38 19.67 1.74 0.46
C ARG A 38 19.16 0.31 0.41
N THR A 39 18.93 -0.32 1.57
CA THR A 39 18.36 -1.68 1.65
C THR A 39 17.07 -1.80 0.85
N PHE A 40 16.19 -0.81 0.97
CA PHE A 40 14.93 -0.80 0.22
C PHE A 40 15.16 -0.80 -1.29
N TRP A 41 16.03 0.07 -1.82
CA TRP A 41 16.29 0.13 -3.25
C TRP A 41 17.06 -1.09 -3.77
N ASP A 42 17.97 -1.63 -2.98
CA ASP A 42 18.74 -2.81 -3.39
C ASP A 42 17.84 -4.05 -3.54
N ILE A 43 16.77 -4.14 -2.74
CA ILE A 43 15.83 -5.28 -2.76
C ILE A 43 14.63 -5.03 -3.67
N CYS A 44 14.05 -3.83 -3.64
CA CYS A 44 12.76 -3.55 -4.27
C CYS A 44 12.84 -2.99 -5.68
N ASP A 45 14.02 -2.62 -6.19
CA ASP A 45 14.16 -2.08 -7.54
C ASP A 45 13.72 -3.09 -8.62
N GLY A 46 12.96 -2.60 -9.60
CA GLY A 46 12.32 -3.40 -10.65
C GLY A 46 11.02 -4.12 -10.23
N LEU A 47 10.68 -4.17 -8.94
CA LEU A 47 9.50 -4.93 -8.48
C LEU A 47 8.20 -4.16 -8.66
N ALA A 48 7.22 -4.84 -9.25
CA ALA A 48 5.85 -4.36 -9.46
C ALA A 48 4.87 -5.10 -8.54
N ASN A 49 3.58 -4.71 -8.57
CA ASN A 49 2.50 -5.39 -7.83
C ASN A 49 2.81 -5.59 -6.33
N THR A 50 3.42 -4.60 -5.70
CA THR A 50 3.91 -4.69 -4.32
C THR A 50 2.86 -4.18 -3.34
N ILE A 51 2.64 -4.91 -2.26
CA ILE A 51 1.86 -4.46 -1.11
C ILE A 51 2.83 -4.20 0.06
N VAL A 52 2.69 -3.06 0.72
CA VAL A 52 3.49 -2.68 1.88
C VAL A 52 2.60 -2.58 3.11
N PHE A 53 3.12 -3.08 4.23
CA PHE A 53 2.51 -2.99 5.56
C PHE A 53 3.49 -2.31 6.51
N ILE A 54 3.00 -1.37 7.31
CA ILE A 54 3.75 -0.62 8.32
C ILE A 54 2.96 -0.64 9.61
N GLU A 55 3.60 -1.12 10.66
CA GLU A 55 3.13 -0.96 12.03
C GLU A 55 3.65 0.37 12.60
N VAL A 56 2.75 1.19 13.14
CA VAL A 56 3.14 2.49 13.72
C VAL A 56 3.46 2.30 15.20
N LYS A 57 4.74 2.44 15.57
CA LYS A 57 5.19 2.27 16.98
C LYS A 57 4.35 3.09 17.96
N GLY A 58 3.87 2.43 19.02
CA GLY A 58 3.07 3.06 20.07
C GLY A 58 1.64 3.37 19.65
N LYS A 59 1.17 2.79 18.53
CA LYS A 59 -0.22 2.85 18.08
C LYS A 59 -0.64 1.46 17.61
N ASP A 60 -1.83 1.02 18.00
CA ASP A 60 -2.44 -0.22 17.50
C ASP A 60 -3.01 0.00 16.09
N LYS A 61 -2.12 0.39 15.17
CA LYS A 61 -2.46 0.86 13.83
C LYS A 61 -1.47 0.34 12.81
N ILE A 62 -2.02 -0.34 11.81
CA ILE A 62 -1.29 -0.70 10.59
C ILE A 62 -1.68 0.25 9.46
N LEU A 63 -0.68 0.78 8.79
CA LEU A 63 -0.79 1.53 7.54
C LEU A 63 -0.23 0.69 6.41
N GLY A 64 -0.73 0.87 5.20
CA GLY A 64 -0.16 0.19 4.05
C GLY A 64 -0.66 0.74 2.73
N GLY A 65 -0.20 0.11 1.66
CA GLY A 65 -0.64 0.46 0.33
C GLY A 65 -0.19 -0.54 -0.71
N PHE A 66 -0.82 -0.46 -1.87
CA PHE A 66 -0.50 -1.26 -3.04
C PHE A 66 0.00 -0.36 -4.16
N ASN A 67 1.08 -0.79 -4.81
CA ASN A 67 1.57 -0.20 -6.04
C ASN A 67 1.72 -1.28 -7.13
N PRO A 68 0.93 -1.22 -8.22
CA PRO A 68 1.08 -2.13 -9.34
C PRO A 68 2.30 -1.81 -10.23
N SER A 69 2.91 -0.64 -10.08
CA SER A 69 4.00 -0.19 -10.97
C SER A 69 5.35 -0.68 -10.47
N ALA A 70 6.22 -1.07 -11.40
CA ALA A 70 7.59 -1.47 -11.09
C ALA A 70 8.40 -0.32 -10.47
N ARG A 71 8.99 -0.54 -9.31
CA ARG A 71 9.96 0.38 -8.72
C ARG A 71 11.11 0.63 -9.67
N ASP A 72 11.51 1.88 -9.81
CA ASP A 72 12.62 2.24 -10.68
C ASP A 72 13.43 3.34 -10.01
N ARG A 73 14.60 2.98 -9.48
CA ARG A 73 15.51 3.91 -8.79
C ARG A 73 16.00 5.05 -9.69
N THR A 74 15.93 4.88 -11.02
CA THR A 74 16.39 5.86 -12.01
C THR A 74 15.30 6.87 -12.37
N LYS A 75 14.03 6.52 -12.13
CA LYS A 75 12.90 7.42 -12.34
C LYS A 75 12.67 8.26 -11.10
N VAL A 76 13.11 9.50 -11.17
CA VAL A 76 12.89 10.54 -10.15
C VAL A 76 11.40 10.97 -10.07
N ARG A 77 10.51 10.42 -10.92
CA ARG A 77 9.13 10.93 -11.10
C ARG A 77 8.03 9.85 -11.19
N ASP A 78 6.89 10.25 -10.63
CA ASP A 78 5.54 9.69 -10.67
C ASP A 78 5.27 8.54 -11.64
N MET A 79 5.10 7.34 -11.09
CA MET A 79 4.40 6.28 -11.81
C MET A 79 2.90 6.46 -11.62
N LYS A 80 2.27 7.02 -12.66
CA LYS A 80 0.82 7.20 -12.71
C LYS A 80 0.14 5.85 -12.81
N THR A 81 -0.51 5.44 -11.73
CA THR A 81 -1.37 4.27 -11.77
C THR A 81 -2.69 4.55 -11.09
N LYS A 82 -3.78 4.27 -11.81
CA LYS A 82 -5.14 4.36 -11.29
C LYS A 82 -5.44 3.25 -10.28
N ASN A 83 -4.58 2.23 -10.19
CA ASN A 83 -4.82 1.03 -9.40
C ASN A 83 -4.04 1.04 -8.08
N SER A 84 -3.27 2.09 -7.78
CA SER A 84 -2.70 2.27 -6.45
C SER A 84 -3.76 2.66 -5.43
N PHE A 85 -3.60 2.12 -4.23
CA PHE A 85 -4.44 2.47 -3.09
C PHE A 85 -3.64 2.46 -1.79
N ILE A 86 -4.07 3.28 -0.83
CA ILE A 86 -3.56 3.31 0.54
C ILE A 86 -4.65 2.74 1.44
N PHE A 87 -4.25 1.94 2.42
CA PHE A 87 -5.14 1.41 3.44
C PHE A 87 -4.64 1.66 4.85
N SER A 88 -5.56 1.61 5.80
CA SER A 88 -5.24 1.55 7.23
C SER A 88 -6.20 0.63 7.96
N PHE A 89 -5.66 -0.14 8.91
CA PHE A 89 -6.42 -0.91 9.88
C PHE A 89 -6.38 -0.19 11.24
N LYS A 90 -7.49 -0.25 11.97
CA LYS A 90 -7.54 0.10 13.39
C LYS A 90 -8.00 -1.15 14.12
N ASP A 91 -7.31 -1.47 15.21
CA ASP A 91 -7.60 -2.60 16.08
C ASP A 91 -7.38 -3.97 15.40
N ASP A 92 -7.46 -5.06 16.17
CA ASP A 92 -7.23 -6.44 15.69
C ASP A 92 -8.31 -6.94 14.72
N ASN A 93 -9.40 -6.18 14.58
CA ASN A 93 -10.36 -6.39 13.51
C ASN A 93 -9.73 -5.81 12.23
N PHE A 94 -9.27 -6.69 11.33
CA PHE A 94 -8.74 -6.40 9.99
C PHE A 94 -9.76 -5.73 9.03
N GLN A 95 -10.63 -4.86 9.54
CA GLN A 95 -11.52 -4.01 8.78
C GLN A 95 -10.71 -2.87 8.17
N ILE A 96 -10.67 -2.83 6.84
CA ILE A 96 -10.07 -1.73 6.09
C ILE A 96 -10.85 -0.46 6.41
N LEU A 97 -10.27 0.43 7.23
CA LEU A 97 -10.95 1.64 7.72
C LEU A 97 -10.99 2.73 6.64
N ILE A 98 -9.99 2.77 5.77
CA ILE A 98 -9.84 3.80 4.73
C ILE A 98 -9.24 3.11 3.50
N LEU A 99 -9.91 3.23 2.35
CA LEU A 99 -9.34 2.90 1.04
C LEU A 99 -9.31 4.18 0.21
N ILE A 100 -8.11 4.74 0.01
CA ILE A 100 -7.96 5.94 -0.85
C ILE A 100 -7.44 5.48 -2.20
N LYS A 101 -8.28 5.58 -3.23
CA LYS A 101 -7.87 5.44 -4.63
C LYS A 101 -7.37 6.80 -5.11
N VAL A 102 -6.12 6.86 -5.54
CA VAL A 102 -5.51 8.12 -6.00
C VAL A 102 -6.15 8.52 -7.33
N GLN A 103 -6.92 9.63 -7.34
CA GLN A 103 -7.55 10.18 -8.55
C GLN A 103 -6.78 11.36 -9.15
N ASN A 104 -5.86 11.99 -8.42
CA ASN A 104 -5.19 13.22 -8.83
C ASN A 104 -3.68 13.02 -9.10
N GLN A 105 -3.22 13.50 -10.25
CA GLN A 105 -1.98 13.05 -10.93
C GLN A 105 -0.77 14.00 -10.77
N ASN A 106 -0.86 15.00 -9.89
CA ASN A 106 0.11 16.11 -9.83
C ASN A 106 0.87 16.22 -8.50
N TYR A 107 0.76 15.23 -7.61
CA TYR A 107 1.49 15.24 -6.35
C TYR A 107 2.42 14.03 -6.26
N PRO A 108 3.74 14.25 -6.09
CA PRO A 108 4.70 13.18 -5.92
C PRO A 108 4.46 12.51 -4.57
N TRP A 109 3.90 11.31 -4.61
CA TRP A 109 3.74 10.50 -3.41
C TRP A 109 5.03 9.75 -3.14
N TYR A 110 5.72 10.15 -2.09
CA TYR A 110 6.72 9.33 -1.41
C TYR A 110 6.00 8.20 -0.66
N LEU A 111 5.40 7.24 -1.36
CA LEU A 111 4.95 6.01 -0.71
C LEU A 111 5.97 4.92 -1.01
N PHE A 112 6.87 4.78 -0.02
CA PHE A 112 8.02 3.86 0.10
C PHE A 112 9.11 4.13 -0.91
#